data_AF-A0A3N2GWG2-F1
#
_entry.id   AF-A0A3N2GWG2-F1
#
_cell.length_a   1.000
_cell.length_b   1.000
_cell.length_c   1.000
_cell.angle_alpha   90.00
_cell.angle_beta   90.00
_cell.angle_gamma   90.00
#
_symmetry.space_group_name_H-M   'P 1'
#
loop_
_entity.id
_entity.type
_entity.pdbx_description
1 polymer ?
#
loop_
_entity_poly.entity_id
_entity_poly.type
_entity_poly.pdbx_seq_one_letter_code
_entity_poly.pdbx_strand_id
1 'polypeptide(L)'
;MLVHEPHHGEPAATDSLELEIVSKQRNRLINSMVVYVVGGGLVAALDPGPSSAGFAAILAAVTVLQLWLLFFRVLPCRKLLAYPAVLLTPGPGQLLVSGSKVSVALPGPEPRWLVVRLPASKRILLAGLRRLYFIGPDPRGRVLVGLPGGMNGRFGRIRTAPEPGSVESAEQPRPLVAALRDPVVTTFLREVRLRSWGMAGFFVLLAAGIWAVGNLVFDLPATGTFTTILAVVYAATGLLMPVRVATLSSAVREQPWQELHATLDTAITPGASGAVGKAAGRVLLPDGEAVVRFQRVPLDLLVNVRDTQRLWVLGAPERGRRVVAGLPGYPVLALVNLR
;
A
#
# COMPACT_ATOMS: atom_id res chain seq x y z
N MET A 1 20.24 8.73 -9.31
CA MET A 1 19.16 7.72 -9.22
C MET A 1 17.83 8.46 -9.16
N LEU A 2 16.85 8.14 -10.00
CA LEU A 2 15.57 8.88 -10.05
C LEU A 2 14.52 8.32 -9.08
N VAL A 3 14.69 7.08 -8.63
CA VAL A 3 13.78 6.38 -7.72
C VAL A 3 14.55 5.42 -6.81
N HIS A 4 13.97 5.08 -5.68
CA HIS A 4 14.48 4.05 -4.78
C HIS A 4 14.51 2.67 -5.45
N GLU A 5 15.63 1.96 -5.29
CA GLU A 5 15.76 0.53 -5.56
C GLU A 5 16.59 -0.08 -4.42
N PRO A 6 16.30 -1.31 -3.98
CA PRO A 6 17.12 -1.99 -2.99
C PRO A 6 18.52 -2.30 -3.56
N HIS A 7 19.53 -2.26 -2.70
CA HIS A 7 20.91 -2.58 -3.06
C HIS A 7 21.02 -4.04 -3.53
N HIS A 8 21.50 -4.22 -4.76
CA HIS A 8 21.63 -5.55 -5.35
C HIS A 8 22.69 -6.38 -4.61
N GLY A 9 22.34 -7.63 -4.28
CA GLY A 9 23.24 -8.56 -3.60
C GLY A 9 23.28 -8.40 -2.08
N GLU A 10 22.73 -7.32 -1.53
CA GLU A 10 22.59 -7.13 -0.09
C GLU A 10 21.26 -7.70 0.42
N PRO A 11 21.22 -8.25 1.65
CA PRO A 11 19.96 -8.59 2.31
C PRO A 11 19.07 -7.37 2.41
N ALA A 12 17.80 -7.48 2.02
CA ALA A 12 16.87 -6.35 2.11
C ALA A 12 16.65 -5.87 3.56
N ALA A 13 16.87 -6.76 4.53
CA ALA A 13 16.93 -6.47 5.95
C ALA A 13 18.03 -5.47 6.38
N THR A 14 18.98 -5.11 5.51
CA THR A 14 19.94 -4.03 5.81
C THR A 14 19.25 -2.67 5.96
N ASP A 15 18.13 -2.44 5.27
CA ASP A 15 17.28 -1.27 5.53
C ASP A 15 16.43 -1.51 6.78
N SER A 16 16.80 -0.84 7.87
CA SER A 16 16.08 -0.89 9.15
C SER A 16 14.58 -0.59 9.02
N LEU A 17 14.18 0.20 8.00
CA LEU A 17 12.79 0.58 7.79
C LEU A 17 11.94 -0.61 7.33
N GLU A 18 12.49 -1.53 6.52
CA GLU A 18 11.76 -2.72 6.07
C GLU A 18 11.44 -3.66 7.25
N LEU A 19 12.42 -3.85 8.14
CA LEU A 19 12.25 -4.63 9.37
C LEU A 19 11.24 -3.96 10.31
N GLU A 20 11.30 -2.63 10.44
CA GLU A 20 10.38 -1.87 11.27
C GLU A 20 8.93 -2.03 10.77
N ILE A 21 8.70 -1.94 9.46
CA ILE A 21 7.39 -2.13 8.83
C ILE A 21 6.81 -3.51 9.17
N VAL A 22 7.60 -4.57 8.97
CA VAL A 22 7.15 -5.95 9.25
C VAL A 22 6.88 -6.14 10.74
N SER A 23 7.72 -5.56 11.61
CA SER A 23 7.54 -5.64 13.06
C SER A 23 6.26 -4.93 13.53
N LYS A 24 5.97 -3.74 13.00
CA LYS A 24 4.75 -2.99 13.33
C LYS A 24 3.49 -3.69 12.83
N GLN A 25 3.52 -4.26 11.61
CA GLN A 25 2.41 -5.06 11.10
C GLN A 25 2.16 -6.28 11.99
N ARG A 26 3.22 -6.99 12.40
CA ARG A 26 3.12 -8.14 13.31
C ARG A 26 2.50 -7.73 14.64
N ASN A 27 3.06 -6.72 15.30
CA ASN A 27 2.59 -6.28 16.62
C ASN A 27 1.16 -5.75 16.56
N ARG A 28 0.79 -5.04 15.48
CA ARG A 28 -0.59 -4.60 15.27
C ARG A 28 -1.55 -5.80 15.22
N LEU A 29 -1.24 -6.82 14.40
CA LEU A 29 -2.10 -7.99 14.27
C LEU A 29 -2.23 -8.75 15.59
N ILE A 30 -1.11 -8.96 16.30
CA ILE A 30 -1.13 -9.62 17.62
C ILE A 30 -1.99 -8.84 18.60
N ASN A 31 -1.74 -7.53 18.74
CA ASN A 31 -2.48 -6.70 19.70
C ASN A 31 -3.97 -6.65 19.37
N SER A 32 -4.35 -6.54 18.09
CA SER A 32 -5.78 -6.56 17.72
C SER A 32 -6.44 -7.91 17.95
N MET A 33 -5.74 -9.03 17.72
CA MET A 33 -6.25 -10.36 18.02
C MET A 33 -6.52 -10.53 19.52
N VAL A 34 -5.60 -10.08 20.38
CA VAL A 34 -5.80 -10.12 21.84
C VAL A 34 -7.06 -9.35 22.23
N VAL A 35 -7.24 -8.14 21.69
CA VAL A 35 -8.43 -7.32 21.95
C VAL A 35 -9.72 -8.03 21.50
N TYR A 36 -9.72 -8.67 20.33
CA TYR A 36 -10.92 -9.37 19.83
C TYR A 36 -11.23 -10.65 20.59
N VAL A 37 -10.22 -11.41 21.00
CA VAL A 37 -10.41 -12.63 21.81
C VAL A 37 -10.93 -12.27 23.19
N VAL A 38 -10.31 -11.30 23.87
CA VAL A 38 -10.75 -10.85 25.20
C VAL A 38 -12.14 -10.21 25.12
N GLY A 39 -12.37 -9.33 24.13
CA GLY A 39 -13.68 -8.70 23.92
C GLY A 39 -14.78 -9.71 23.61
N GLY A 40 -14.51 -10.69 22.76
CA GLY A 40 -15.46 -11.76 22.42
C GLY A 40 -15.76 -12.67 23.60
N GLY A 41 -14.74 -13.05 24.38
CA GLY A 41 -14.90 -13.84 25.60
C GLY A 41 -15.70 -13.10 26.67
N LEU A 42 -15.45 -11.80 26.85
CA LEU A 42 -16.20 -10.98 27.79
C LEU A 42 -17.67 -10.84 27.39
N VAL A 43 -17.95 -10.59 26.11
CA VAL A 43 -19.33 -10.49 25.61
C VAL A 43 -20.09 -11.81 25.78
N ALA A 44 -19.45 -12.94 25.48
CA ALA A 44 -20.07 -14.25 25.67
C ALA A 44 -20.30 -14.60 27.15
N ALA A 45 -19.42 -14.15 28.05
CA ALA A 45 -19.52 -14.41 29.49
C ALA A 45 -20.57 -13.55 30.20
N LEU A 46 -20.75 -12.29 29.78
CA LEU A 46 -21.65 -11.34 30.44
C LEU A 46 -23.13 -11.52 30.06
N ASP A 47 -23.40 -11.99 28.85
CA ASP A 47 -24.77 -12.22 28.37
C ASP A 47 -24.77 -13.39 27.39
N PRO A 48 -25.08 -14.64 27.79
CA PRO A 48 -24.99 -15.82 26.92
C PRO A 48 -26.13 -15.95 25.87
N GLY A 49 -26.76 -14.84 25.46
CA GLY A 49 -27.81 -14.81 24.45
C GLY A 49 -27.37 -15.09 22.99
N PRO A 50 -28.32 -15.29 22.07
CA PRO A 50 -28.02 -15.51 20.65
C PRO A 50 -27.31 -14.32 19.98
N SER A 51 -27.59 -13.10 20.44
CA SER A 51 -26.98 -11.87 19.92
C SER A 51 -25.50 -11.75 20.28
N SER A 52 -25.12 -12.10 21.52
CA SER A 52 -23.73 -12.11 21.97
C SER A 52 -22.94 -13.24 21.33
N ALA A 53 -23.56 -14.41 21.11
CA ALA A 53 -22.98 -15.52 20.36
C ALA A 53 -22.67 -15.11 18.91
N GLY A 54 -23.58 -14.39 18.26
CA GLY A 54 -23.36 -13.82 16.93
C GLY A 54 -22.20 -12.83 16.89
N PHE A 55 -22.12 -11.93 17.86
CA PHE A 55 -21.01 -10.96 17.97
C PHE A 55 -19.67 -11.64 18.24
N ALA A 56 -19.63 -12.62 19.16
CA ALA A 56 -18.45 -13.42 19.46
C ALA A 56 -17.97 -14.20 18.22
N ALA A 57 -18.89 -14.77 17.43
CA ALA A 57 -18.57 -15.45 16.18
C ALA A 57 -17.93 -14.49 15.14
N ILE A 58 -18.43 -13.25 15.03
CA ILE A 58 -17.82 -12.23 14.16
C ILE A 58 -16.39 -11.92 14.62
N LEU A 59 -16.17 -11.69 15.92
CA LEU A 59 -14.84 -11.42 16.46
C LEU A 59 -13.88 -12.60 16.28
N ALA A 60 -14.37 -13.83 16.43
CA ALA A 60 -13.61 -15.04 16.15
C ALA A 60 -13.22 -15.13 14.66
N ALA A 61 -14.16 -14.88 13.74
CA ALA A 61 -13.89 -14.88 12.31
C ALA A 61 -12.85 -13.82 11.91
N VAL A 62 -12.95 -12.61 12.47
CA VAL A 62 -11.95 -11.55 12.28
C VAL A 62 -10.58 -11.99 12.83
N THR A 63 -10.55 -12.63 13.99
CA THR A 63 -9.32 -13.15 14.60
C THR A 63 -8.68 -14.23 13.72
N VAL A 64 -9.45 -15.18 13.19
CA VAL A 64 -8.97 -16.21 12.26
C VAL A 64 -8.39 -15.57 10.99
N LEU A 65 -9.06 -14.56 10.44
CA LEU A 65 -8.53 -13.81 9.29
C LEU A 65 -7.21 -13.10 9.62
N GLN A 66 -7.08 -12.49 10.80
CA GLN A 66 -5.84 -11.86 11.23
C GLN A 66 -4.71 -12.87 11.46
N LEU A 67 -5.03 -14.02 12.04
CA LEU A 67 -4.10 -15.13 12.21
C LEU A 67 -3.58 -15.62 10.85
N TRP A 68 -4.50 -15.77 9.89
CA TRP A 68 -4.15 -16.11 8.51
C TRP A 68 -3.21 -15.08 7.88
N LEU A 69 -3.51 -13.78 8.03
CA LEU A 69 -2.62 -12.71 7.54
C LEU A 69 -1.24 -12.75 8.22
N LEU A 70 -1.19 -12.99 9.53
CA LEU A 70 0.06 -13.08 10.28
C LEU A 70 0.93 -14.23 9.74
N PHE A 71 0.36 -15.45 9.66
CA PHE A 71 1.11 -16.65 9.29
C PHE A 71 1.46 -16.75 7.82
N PHE A 72 0.55 -16.33 6.93
CA PHE A 72 0.75 -16.49 5.48
C PHE A 72 1.37 -15.28 4.81
N ARG A 73 1.33 -14.10 5.45
CA ARG A 73 1.85 -12.85 4.86
C ARG A 73 2.97 -12.22 5.68
N VAL A 74 2.78 -11.95 6.97
CA VAL A 74 3.74 -11.15 7.75
C VAL A 74 4.97 -11.94 8.20
N LEU A 75 4.77 -13.14 8.78
CA LEU A 75 5.90 -13.97 9.23
C LEU A 75 6.82 -14.42 8.07
N PRO A 76 6.29 -14.83 6.90
CA PRO A 76 7.14 -15.15 5.76
C PRO A 76 7.92 -13.94 5.23
N CYS A 77 7.35 -12.72 5.25
CA CYS A 77 8.08 -11.52 4.86
C CYS A 77 9.38 -11.38 5.66
N ARG A 78 9.31 -11.48 7.00
CA ARG A 78 10.51 -11.33 7.84
C ARG A 78 11.62 -12.32 7.46
N LYS A 79 11.26 -13.56 7.14
CA LYS A 79 12.22 -14.59 6.71
C LYS A 79 12.78 -14.28 5.33
N LEU A 80 11.94 -13.82 4.41
CA LEU A 80 12.37 -13.45 3.06
C LEU A 80 13.34 -12.26 3.07
N LEU A 81 13.11 -11.23 3.88
CA LEU A 81 13.98 -10.06 3.94
C LEU A 81 15.45 -10.36 4.33
N ALA A 82 15.72 -11.53 4.93
CA ALA A 82 17.07 -11.97 5.22
C ALA A 82 17.86 -12.43 3.97
N TYR A 83 17.17 -12.70 2.85
CA TYR A 83 17.81 -13.09 1.59
C TYR A 83 18.25 -11.85 0.79
N PRO A 84 19.27 -11.98 -0.07
CA PRO A 84 19.73 -10.88 -0.91
C PRO A 84 18.69 -10.46 -1.95
N ALA A 85 18.64 -9.17 -2.25
CA ALA A 85 17.81 -8.64 -3.32
C ALA A 85 18.46 -8.89 -4.70
N VAL A 86 17.71 -9.53 -5.60
CA VAL A 86 18.15 -9.84 -6.96
C VAL A 86 17.41 -8.95 -7.95
N LEU A 87 18.16 -8.18 -8.73
CA LEU A 87 17.63 -7.37 -9.82
C LEU A 87 17.46 -8.23 -11.09
N LEU A 88 16.31 -8.11 -11.74
CA LEU A 88 16.00 -8.77 -13.01
C LEU A 88 15.60 -7.75 -14.05
N THR A 89 16.16 -7.90 -15.24
CA THR A 89 15.87 -7.08 -16.41
C THR A 89 15.38 -7.97 -17.56
N PRO A 90 14.08 -8.33 -17.61
CA PRO A 90 13.56 -9.23 -18.64
C PRO A 90 13.65 -8.65 -20.05
N GLY A 91 14.31 -9.39 -20.93
CA GLY A 91 14.36 -9.12 -22.36
C GLY A 91 13.09 -9.56 -23.12
N PRO A 92 13.16 -9.58 -24.46
CA PRO A 92 12.11 -10.12 -25.32
C PRO A 92 11.78 -11.59 -24.97
N GLY A 93 10.50 -11.95 -24.97
CA GLY A 93 10.00 -13.28 -24.61
C GLY A 93 10.11 -13.66 -23.11
N GLN A 94 10.76 -12.83 -22.29
CA GLN A 94 11.02 -13.13 -20.87
C GLN A 94 10.00 -12.50 -19.92
N LEU A 95 9.08 -11.68 -20.42
CA LEU A 95 8.02 -11.02 -19.66
C LEU A 95 6.65 -11.37 -20.26
N LEU A 96 5.94 -12.28 -19.60
CA LEU A 96 4.62 -12.75 -20.04
C LEU A 96 3.52 -12.34 -19.06
N VAL A 97 2.32 -12.07 -19.56
CA VAL A 97 1.18 -11.58 -18.77
C VAL A 97 -0.06 -12.42 -19.06
N SER A 98 -0.74 -12.87 -18.00
CA SER A 98 -2.04 -13.56 -18.05
C SER A 98 -2.98 -12.91 -17.03
N GLY A 99 -3.87 -12.04 -17.52
CA GLY A 99 -4.75 -11.22 -16.67
C GLY A 99 -3.95 -10.40 -15.64
N SER A 100 -4.17 -10.65 -14.35
CA SER A 100 -3.44 -9.95 -13.26
C SER A 100 -2.11 -10.61 -12.87
N LYS A 101 -1.76 -11.75 -13.46
CA LYS A 101 -0.52 -12.47 -13.20
C LYS A 101 0.53 -12.09 -14.24
N VAL A 102 1.76 -11.94 -13.77
CA VAL A 102 2.94 -11.70 -14.59
C VAL A 102 3.93 -12.82 -14.33
N SER A 103 4.45 -13.40 -15.40
CA SER A 103 5.48 -14.44 -15.39
C SER A 103 6.77 -13.85 -15.95
N VAL A 104 7.85 -13.92 -15.20
CA VAL A 104 9.16 -13.40 -15.59
C VAL A 104 10.17 -14.52 -15.60
N ALA A 105 10.87 -14.71 -16.71
CA ALA A 105 11.88 -15.76 -16.83
C ALA A 105 13.04 -15.47 -15.85
N LEU A 106 13.51 -16.50 -15.17
CA LEU A 106 14.68 -16.44 -14.30
C LEU A 106 15.89 -16.98 -15.06
N PRO A 107 17.09 -16.41 -14.84
CA PRO A 107 18.31 -16.96 -15.40
C PRO A 107 18.60 -18.35 -14.82
N GLY A 108 19.13 -19.25 -15.64
CA GLY A 108 19.55 -20.59 -15.24
C GLY A 108 19.45 -21.61 -16.38
N PRO A 109 20.02 -22.80 -16.18
CA PRO A 109 19.99 -23.89 -17.18
C PRO A 109 18.58 -24.50 -17.31
N GLU A 110 17.80 -24.51 -16.23
CA GLU A 110 16.43 -25.00 -16.23
C GLU A 110 15.42 -23.86 -16.43
N PRO A 111 14.32 -24.10 -17.17
CA PRO A 111 13.26 -23.12 -17.32
C PRO A 111 12.60 -22.85 -15.96
N ARG A 112 12.80 -21.63 -15.44
CA ARG A 112 12.21 -21.17 -14.20
C ARG A 112 11.53 -19.83 -14.41
N TRP A 113 10.37 -19.68 -13.81
CA TRP A 113 9.49 -18.54 -13.99
C TRP A 113 9.07 -17.98 -12.65
N LEU A 114 9.33 -16.70 -12.44
CA LEU A 114 8.78 -15.92 -11.36
C LEU A 114 7.34 -15.52 -11.70
N VAL A 115 6.35 -16.08 -11.00
CA VAL A 115 4.95 -15.76 -11.18
C VAL A 115 4.44 -14.91 -10.01
N VAL A 116 3.94 -13.71 -10.31
CA VAL A 116 3.44 -12.75 -9.31
C VAL A 116 2.15 -12.09 -9.77
N ARG A 117 1.25 -11.81 -8.83
CA ARG A 117 0.04 -11.02 -9.11
C ARG A 117 0.30 -9.53 -8.93
N LEU A 118 0.15 -8.76 -10.00
CA LEU A 118 0.38 -7.31 -10.01
C LEU A 118 -0.89 -6.54 -10.43
N PRO A 119 -1.22 -5.42 -9.75
CA PRO A 119 -2.22 -4.47 -10.23
C PRO A 119 -1.89 -3.95 -11.64
N ALA A 120 -2.88 -3.48 -12.38
CA ALA A 120 -2.70 -2.98 -13.74
C ALA A 120 -1.68 -1.83 -13.81
N SER A 121 -1.71 -0.90 -12.86
CA SER A 121 -0.72 0.20 -12.76
C SER A 121 0.72 -0.32 -12.68
N LYS A 122 0.96 -1.33 -11.84
CA LYS A 122 2.27 -1.99 -11.69
C LYS A 122 2.66 -2.84 -12.89
N ARG A 123 1.69 -3.43 -13.62
CA ARG A 123 1.95 -4.16 -14.87
C ARG A 123 2.41 -3.23 -15.97
N ILE A 124 1.74 -2.08 -16.14
CA ILE A 124 2.17 -1.03 -17.09
C ILE A 124 3.57 -0.51 -16.72
N LEU A 125 3.79 -0.25 -15.42
CA LEU A 125 5.12 0.15 -14.92
C LEU A 125 6.21 -0.86 -15.30
N LEU A 126 5.96 -2.16 -15.08
CA LEU A 126 6.91 -3.23 -15.40
C LEU A 126 7.10 -3.40 -16.92
N ALA A 127 6.04 -3.29 -17.72
CA ALA A 127 6.12 -3.38 -19.17
C ALA A 127 7.00 -2.29 -19.79
N GLY A 128 6.98 -1.08 -19.19
CA GLY A 128 7.81 0.04 -19.65
C GLY A 128 9.21 0.08 -19.04
N LEU A 129 9.39 -0.28 -17.75
CA LEU A 129 10.73 -0.29 -17.14
C LEU A 129 11.55 -1.53 -17.47
N ARG A 130 10.89 -2.66 -17.76
CA ARG A 130 11.52 -3.99 -17.90
C ARG A 130 12.51 -4.29 -16.78
N ARG A 131 12.22 -3.83 -15.56
CA ARG A 131 13.07 -3.99 -14.38
C ARG A 131 12.21 -4.28 -13.17
N LEU A 132 12.60 -5.31 -12.43
CA LEU A 132 12.00 -5.66 -11.14
C LEU A 132 13.08 -6.25 -10.25
N TYR A 133 12.83 -6.27 -8.96
CA TYR A 133 13.68 -7.01 -8.02
C TYR A 133 12.86 -8.03 -7.28
N PHE A 134 13.51 -9.11 -6.86
CA PHE A 134 12.88 -10.08 -5.98
C PHE A 134 13.83 -10.51 -4.86
N ILE A 135 13.25 -11.00 -3.78
CA ILE A 135 13.95 -11.47 -2.59
C ILE A 135 13.45 -12.89 -2.28
N GLY A 136 14.40 -13.80 -2.02
CA GLY A 136 14.16 -15.24 -1.85
C GLY A 136 14.80 -16.07 -2.98
N PRO A 137 14.36 -17.31 -3.22
CA PRO A 137 13.17 -17.97 -2.68
C PRO A 137 13.34 -18.53 -1.26
N ASP A 138 12.21 -18.69 -0.55
CA ASP A 138 12.14 -19.56 0.63
C ASP A 138 12.06 -21.06 0.22
N PRO A 139 12.18 -22.01 1.17
CA PRO A 139 12.07 -23.45 0.87
C PRO A 139 10.73 -23.88 0.23
N ARG A 140 9.71 -23.02 0.23
CA ARG A 140 8.40 -23.28 -0.40
C ARG A 140 8.28 -22.61 -1.78
N GLY A 141 9.39 -22.07 -2.30
CA GLY A 141 9.49 -21.36 -3.57
C GLY A 141 8.84 -19.97 -3.56
N ARG A 142 8.50 -19.41 -2.39
CA ARG A 142 7.89 -18.08 -2.28
C ARG A 142 8.97 -17.01 -2.40
N VAL A 143 8.63 -15.91 -3.02
CA VAL A 143 9.49 -14.73 -3.12
C VAL A 143 8.69 -13.46 -2.83
N LEU A 144 9.42 -12.40 -2.47
CA LEU A 144 8.87 -11.05 -2.41
C LEU A 144 9.35 -10.28 -3.63
N VAL A 145 8.43 -9.75 -4.43
CA VAL A 145 8.72 -9.04 -5.70
C VAL A 145 8.41 -7.57 -5.55
N GLY A 146 9.37 -6.70 -5.83
CA GLY A 146 9.17 -5.26 -5.89
C GLY A 146 9.48 -4.69 -7.26
N LEU A 147 9.07 -3.44 -7.45
CA LEU A 147 9.32 -2.66 -8.66
C LEU A 147 10.05 -1.38 -8.24
N PRO A 148 10.91 -0.82 -9.12
CA PRO A 148 11.56 0.46 -8.83
C PRO A 148 10.57 1.53 -8.37
N GLY A 149 10.97 2.31 -7.37
CA GLY A 149 10.15 3.36 -6.76
C GLY A 149 9.08 2.88 -5.78
N GLY A 150 8.95 1.57 -5.52
CA GLY A 150 8.07 1.03 -4.48
C GLY A 150 8.87 0.31 -3.41
N MET A 151 8.53 0.50 -2.13
CA MET A 151 9.13 -0.26 -1.02
C MET A 151 8.33 -1.54 -0.76
N ASN A 152 7.02 -1.49 -0.99
CA ASN A 152 6.12 -2.61 -0.68
C ASN A 152 6.14 -3.70 -1.76
N GLY A 153 6.82 -4.81 -1.43
CA GLY A 153 6.83 -6.02 -2.25
C GLY A 153 5.49 -6.78 -2.30
N ARG A 154 5.35 -7.62 -3.33
CA ARG A 154 4.22 -8.53 -3.57
C ARG A 154 4.72 -9.97 -3.51
N PHE A 155 3.96 -10.83 -2.85
CA PHE A 155 4.28 -12.25 -2.85
C PHE A 155 4.12 -12.84 -4.25
N GLY A 156 5.19 -13.48 -4.71
CA GLY A 156 5.23 -14.30 -5.90
C GLY A 156 5.70 -15.71 -5.59
N ARG A 157 5.81 -16.53 -6.63
CA ARG A 157 6.33 -17.89 -6.53
C ARG A 157 7.19 -18.23 -7.73
N ILE A 158 8.27 -18.96 -7.51
CA ILE A 158 9.04 -19.57 -8.59
C ILE A 158 8.34 -20.87 -9.02
N ARG A 159 8.19 -21.04 -10.32
CA ARG A 159 7.57 -22.20 -10.98
C ARG A 159 8.45 -22.67 -12.13
N THR A 160 8.23 -23.89 -12.61
CA THR A 160 8.91 -24.46 -13.78
C THR A 160 8.32 -23.99 -15.11
N ALA A 161 7.10 -23.47 -15.10
CA ALA A 161 6.39 -22.98 -16.28
C ALA A 161 5.76 -21.60 -16.01
N PRO A 162 5.56 -20.76 -17.04
CA PRO A 162 4.81 -19.52 -16.90
C PRO A 162 3.35 -19.82 -16.58
N GLU A 163 2.61 -18.79 -16.19
CA GLU A 163 1.16 -18.92 -16.02
C GLU A 163 0.49 -19.30 -17.37
N PRO A 164 -0.44 -20.27 -17.39
CA PRO A 164 -1.13 -20.67 -18.62
C PRO A 164 -1.85 -19.50 -19.31
N GLY A 165 -1.82 -19.51 -20.64
CA GLY A 165 -2.41 -18.45 -21.46
C GLY A 165 -1.69 -17.11 -21.36
N SER A 166 -0.46 -17.08 -20.86
CA SER A 166 0.32 -15.83 -20.84
C SER A 166 0.73 -15.43 -22.26
N VAL A 167 0.58 -14.15 -22.55
CA VAL A 167 1.05 -13.51 -23.79
C VAL A 167 2.23 -12.60 -23.48
N GLU A 168 3.11 -12.39 -24.46
CA GLU A 168 4.21 -11.46 -24.29
C GLU A 168 3.70 -10.05 -24.00
N SER A 169 4.29 -9.40 -23.00
CA SER A 169 4.01 -8.00 -22.74
C SER A 169 4.71 -7.15 -23.77
N ALA A 170 3.95 -6.39 -24.56
CA ALA A 170 4.53 -5.36 -25.43
C ALA A 170 5.39 -4.40 -24.60
N GLU A 171 6.57 -4.07 -25.10
CA GLU A 171 7.38 -3.00 -24.55
C GLU A 171 6.67 -1.66 -24.75
N GLN A 172 6.70 -0.81 -23.72
CA GLN A 172 6.04 0.49 -23.74
C GLN A 172 7.07 1.60 -23.52
N PRO A 173 7.26 2.50 -24.50
CA PRO A 173 8.13 3.66 -24.33
C PRO A 173 7.71 4.48 -23.11
N ARG A 174 8.69 4.99 -22.36
CA ARG A 174 8.48 5.76 -21.12
C ARG A 174 9.04 7.18 -21.22
N PRO A 175 8.42 8.08 -22.00
CA PRO A 175 8.72 9.50 -21.88
C PRO A 175 8.24 10.04 -20.53
N LEU A 176 8.99 10.99 -19.96
CA LEU A 176 8.49 11.80 -18.86
C LEU A 176 7.35 12.68 -19.40
N VAL A 177 6.12 12.36 -19.03
CA VAL A 177 4.92 13.07 -19.51
C VAL A 177 4.19 13.74 -18.36
N ALA A 178 3.37 14.73 -18.69
CA ALA A 178 2.44 15.32 -17.74
C ALA A 178 1.58 14.23 -17.06
N ALA A 179 1.28 14.41 -15.77
CA ALA A 179 0.60 13.41 -14.94
C ALA A 179 -0.71 12.90 -15.57
N LEU A 180 -1.48 13.77 -16.22
CA LEU A 180 -2.72 13.43 -16.91
C LEU A 180 -2.52 12.45 -18.09
N ARG A 181 -1.37 12.52 -18.76
CA ARG A 181 -1.05 11.68 -19.93
C ARG A 181 -0.27 10.42 -19.56
N ASP A 182 0.06 10.27 -18.28
CA ASP A 182 0.81 9.12 -17.79
C ASP A 182 -0.13 7.91 -17.61
N PRO A 183 0.04 6.81 -18.38
CA PRO A 183 -0.81 5.63 -18.29
C PRO A 183 -0.68 4.91 -16.94
N VAL A 184 0.46 5.01 -16.26
CA VAL A 184 0.66 4.41 -14.93
C VAL A 184 -0.16 5.18 -13.89
N VAL A 185 -0.05 6.51 -13.89
CA VAL A 185 -0.74 7.38 -12.92
C VAL A 185 -2.26 7.34 -13.11
N THR A 186 -2.73 7.44 -14.35
CA THR A 186 -4.17 7.39 -14.66
C THR A 186 -4.78 6.04 -14.30
N THR A 187 -4.08 4.94 -14.60
CA THR A 187 -4.52 3.59 -14.20
C THR A 187 -4.51 3.43 -12.68
N PHE A 188 -3.47 3.93 -12.01
CA PHE A 188 -3.39 3.91 -10.55
C PHE A 188 -4.55 4.68 -9.90
N LEU A 189 -4.88 5.88 -10.38
CA LEU A 189 -6.02 6.65 -9.88
C LEU A 189 -7.35 5.92 -10.08
N ARG A 190 -7.54 5.24 -11.23
CA ARG A 190 -8.73 4.41 -11.47
C ARG A 190 -8.83 3.27 -10.47
N GLU A 191 -7.74 2.56 -10.21
CA GLU A 191 -7.67 1.48 -9.21
C GLU A 191 -7.99 1.99 -7.81
N VAL A 192 -7.39 3.12 -7.41
CA VAL A 192 -7.62 3.74 -6.10
C VAL A 192 -9.05 4.23 -5.96
N ARG A 193 -9.64 4.80 -7.02
CA ARG A 193 -11.03 5.26 -7.05
C ARG A 193 -12.02 4.10 -6.88
N LEU A 194 -11.87 3.03 -7.66
CA LEU A 194 -12.72 1.84 -7.53
C LEU A 194 -12.61 1.24 -6.13
N ARG A 195 -11.39 1.12 -5.60
CA ARG A 195 -11.17 0.63 -4.25
C ARG A 195 -11.77 1.56 -3.19
N SER A 196 -11.67 2.88 -3.36
CA SER A 196 -12.24 3.84 -2.39
C SER A 196 -13.76 3.77 -2.35
N TRP A 197 -14.42 3.56 -3.49
CA TRP A 197 -15.87 3.37 -3.55
C TRP A 197 -16.29 2.06 -2.89
N GLY A 198 -15.58 0.96 -3.17
CA GLY A 198 -15.85 -0.32 -2.51
C GLY A 198 -15.67 -0.23 -0.99
N MET A 199 -14.62 0.44 -0.52
CA MET A 199 -14.41 0.68 0.91
C MET A 199 -15.48 1.60 1.51
N ALA A 200 -15.87 2.67 0.80
CA ALA A 200 -16.93 3.57 1.26
C ALA A 200 -18.25 2.83 1.43
N GLY A 201 -18.65 2.01 0.44
CA GLY A 201 -19.82 1.15 0.52
C GLY A 201 -19.75 0.19 1.71
N PHE A 202 -18.60 -0.47 1.92
CA PHE A 202 -18.40 -1.33 3.09
C PHE A 202 -18.57 -0.59 4.42
N PHE A 203 -17.96 0.59 4.57
CA PHE A 203 -18.07 1.39 5.80
C PHE A 203 -19.49 1.91 6.06
N VAL A 204 -20.22 2.29 5.00
CA VAL A 204 -21.62 2.71 5.11
C VAL A 204 -22.52 1.54 5.49
N LEU A 205 -22.33 0.36 4.89
CA LEU A 205 -23.07 -0.84 5.28
C LEU A 205 -22.76 -1.27 6.72
N LEU A 206 -21.49 -1.19 7.13
CA LEU A 206 -21.09 -1.45 8.51
C LEU A 206 -21.75 -0.45 9.48
N ALA A 207 -21.78 0.83 9.13
CA ALA A 207 -22.45 1.86 9.93
C ALA A 207 -23.95 1.58 10.06
N ALA A 208 -24.62 1.22 8.96
CA ALA A 208 -26.03 0.85 8.97
C ALA A 208 -26.29 -0.39 9.85
N GLY A 209 -25.41 -1.40 9.78
CA GLY A 209 -25.49 -2.58 10.65
C GLY A 209 -25.31 -2.24 12.13
N ILE A 210 -24.31 -1.42 12.48
CA ILE A 210 -24.08 -0.94 13.86
C ILE A 210 -25.32 -0.21 14.38
N TRP A 211 -25.88 0.69 13.57
CA TRP A 211 -27.06 1.47 13.94
C TRP A 211 -28.30 0.58 14.11
N ALA A 212 -28.54 -0.36 13.19
CA ALA A 212 -29.67 -1.29 13.28
C ALA A 212 -29.57 -2.19 14.52
N VAL A 213 -28.41 -2.78 14.78
CA VAL A 213 -28.18 -3.61 15.97
C VAL A 213 -28.33 -2.77 17.25
N GLY A 214 -27.82 -1.55 17.25
CA GLY A 214 -27.95 -0.61 18.36
C GLY A 214 -29.40 -0.35 18.76
N ASN A 215 -30.28 -0.13 17.78
CA ASN A 215 -31.70 0.13 18.03
C ASN A 215 -32.55 -1.12 18.29
N LEU A 216 -32.17 -2.28 17.74
CA LEU A 216 -32.98 -3.51 17.84
C LEU A 216 -32.66 -4.36 19.06
N VAL A 217 -31.44 -4.25 19.61
CA VAL A 217 -30.96 -5.19 20.65
C VAL A 217 -30.77 -4.51 22.01
N PHE A 218 -30.57 -3.18 22.06
CA PHE A 218 -30.25 -2.49 23.29
C PHE A 218 -31.32 -1.46 23.67
N ASP A 219 -32.21 -1.81 24.58
CA ASP A 219 -33.29 -0.96 25.10
C ASP A 219 -32.81 0.11 26.12
N LEU A 220 -31.50 0.42 26.13
CA LEU A 220 -30.89 1.38 27.04
C LEU A 220 -30.63 2.71 26.30
N PRO A 221 -31.13 3.85 26.80
CA PRO A 221 -31.04 5.15 26.10
C PRO A 221 -29.58 5.62 25.87
N ALA A 222 -28.65 5.25 26.74
CA ALA A 222 -27.23 5.55 26.58
C ALA A 222 -26.57 4.75 25.42
N THR A 223 -27.04 3.54 25.16
CA THR A 223 -26.49 2.64 24.13
C THR A 223 -26.91 3.06 22.72
N GLY A 224 -28.13 3.57 22.55
CA GLY A 224 -28.62 4.13 21.28
C GLY A 224 -27.82 5.36 20.83
N THR A 225 -27.47 6.25 21.76
CA THR A 225 -26.65 7.43 21.47
C THR A 225 -25.23 7.03 21.05
N PHE A 226 -24.60 6.12 21.81
CA PHE A 226 -23.24 5.66 21.52
C PHE A 226 -23.13 4.94 20.16
N THR A 227 -24.03 4.01 19.86
CA THR A 227 -24.04 3.28 18.57
C THR A 227 -24.34 4.20 17.39
N THR A 228 -25.18 5.22 17.57
CA THR A 228 -25.43 6.25 16.56
C THR A 228 -24.19 7.09 16.29
N ILE A 229 -23.49 7.57 17.32
CA ILE A 229 -22.22 8.31 17.14
C ILE A 229 -21.21 7.43 16.41
N LEU A 230 -21.07 6.16 16.82
CA LEU A 230 -20.15 5.22 16.20
C LEU A 230 -20.48 4.97 14.71
N ALA A 231 -21.76 4.78 14.39
CA ALA A 231 -22.23 4.62 13.01
C ALA A 231 -21.91 5.86 12.16
N VAL A 232 -22.18 7.06 12.67
CA VAL A 232 -21.86 8.33 11.98
C VAL A 232 -20.36 8.45 11.72
N VAL A 233 -19.51 8.12 12.70
CA VAL A 233 -18.05 8.15 12.55
C VAL A 233 -17.58 7.17 11.45
N TYR A 234 -18.11 5.96 11.41
CA TYR A 234 -17.78 4.98 10.37
C TYR A 234 -18.25 5.43 8.98
N ALA A 235 -19.47 5.94 8.87
CA ALA A 235 -20.02 6.47 7.62
C ALA A 235 -19.19 7.66 7.10
N ALA A 236 -18.89 8.64 7.96
CA ALA A 236 -18.05 9.79 7.62
C ALA A 236 -16.65 9.35 7.18
N THR A 237 -16.04 8.39 7.89
CA THR A 237 -14.73 7.84 7.53
C THR A 237 -14.75 7.18 6.15
N GLY A 238 -15.81 6.41 5.83
CA GLY A 238 -16.00 5.81 4.52
C GLY A 238 -16.13 6.84 3.41
N LEU A 239 -16.96 7.86 3.61
CA LEU A 239 -17.24 8.92 2.63
C LEU A 239 -16.06 9.88 2.41
N LEU A 240 -15.19 10.06 3.39
CA LEU A 240 -13.97 10.87 3.23
C LEU A 240 -12.95 10.23 2.27
N MET A 241 -13.00 8.90 2.06
CA MET A 241 -12.07 8.21 1.14
C MET A 241 -12.22 8.65 -0.32
N PRO A 242 -13.41 8.57 -0.96
CA PRO A 242 -13.58 9.02 -2.34
C PRO A 242 -13.32 10.52 -2.51
N VAL A 243 -13.62 11.35 -1.50
CA VAL A 243 -13.29 12.79 -1.52
C VAL A 243 -11.79 13.01 -1.68
N ARG A 244 -10.96 12.31 -0.89
CA ARG A 244 -9.50 12.39 -1.03
C ARG A 244 -9.02 11.98 -2.41
N VAL A 245 -9.61 10.93 -2.98
CA VAL A 245 -9.24 10.46 -4.32
C VAL A 245 -9.67 11.47 -5.39
N ALA A 246 -10.82 12.13 -5.22
CA ALA A 246 -11.24 13.21 -6.11
C ALA A 246 -10.26 14.39 -6.07
N THR A 247 -9.77 14.78 -4.88
CA THR A 247 -8.73 15.81 -4.74
C THR A 247 -7.45 15.44 -5.49
N LEU A 248 -6.97 14.19 -5.34
CA LEU A 248 -5.80 13.71 -6.08
C LEU A 248 -6.04 13.73 -7.60
N SER A 249 -7.24 13.31 -8.03
CA SER A 249 -7.59 13.23 -9.45
C SER A 249 -7.75 14.59 -10.11
N SER A 250 -8.22 15.62 -9.39
CA SER A 250 -8.31 16.98 -9.91
C SER A 250 -6.91 17.58 -10.08
N ALA A 251 -6.04 17.45 -9.07
CA ALA A 251 -4.65 17.93 -9.18
C ALA A 251 -3.90 17.30 -10.36
N VAL A 252 -4.07 16.00 -10.61
CA VAL A 252 -3.45 15.30 -11.75
C VAL A 252 -3.95 15.81 -13.10
N ARG A 253 -5.19 16.29 -13.19
CA ARG A 253 -5.78 16.81 -14.44
C ARG A 253 -5.30 18.22 -14.76
N GLU A 254 -5.12 19.04 -13.75
CA GLU A 254 -5.01 20.49 -13.91
C GLU A 254 -3.57 21.00 -13.90
N GLN A 255 -2.62 20.22 -13.36
CA GLN A 255 -1.32 20.76 -12.96
C GLN A 255 -0.13 19.96 -13.52
N PRO A 256 0.96 20.64 -13.93
CA PRO A 256 2.19 19.99 -14.35
C PRO A 256 3.00 19.46 -13.16
N TRP A 257 3.93 18.55 -13.43
CA TRP A 257 4.93 18.13 -12.46
C TRP A 257 5.98 19.22 -12.25
N GLN A 258 6.28 19.52 -10.99
CA GLN A 258 7.38 20.38 -10.58
C GLN A 258 8.33 19.61 -9.67
N GLU A 259 9.61 19.62 -10.01
CA GLU A 259 10.67 19.04 -9.19
C GLU A 259 11.08 20.02 -8.11
N LEU A 260 11.16 19.55 -6.86
CA LEU A 260 11.69 20.32 -5.74
C LEU A 260 12.79 19.51 -5.06
N HIS A 261 13.86 20.19 -4.65
CA HIS A 261 14.86 19.60 -3.78
C HIS A 261 14.28 19.45 -2.38
N ALA A 262 14.37 18.26 -1.79
CA ALA A 262 13.75 17.95 -0.52
C ALA A 262 14.64 17.05 0.33
N THR A 263 14.76 17.37 1.61
CA THR A 263 15.53 16.59 2.59
C THR A 263 14.62 16.21 3.75
N LEU A 264 14.82 15.02 4.31
CA LEU A 264 14.09 14.58 5.51
C LEU A 264 14.93 14.90 6.74
N ASP A 265 14.39 15.74 7.63
CA ASP A 265 15.06 16.10 8.89
C ASP A 265 14.76 15.06 9.99
N THR A 266 13.68 14.30 9.85
CA THR A 266 13.28 13.26 10.80
C THR A 266 13.31 11.88 10.16
N ALA A 267 13.64 10.84 10.94
CA ALA A 267 13.51 9.46 10.52
C ALA A 267 12.05 9.12 10.12
N ILE A 268 11.91 8.30 9.08
CA ILE A 268 10.62 7.83 8.59
C ILE A 268 9.98 6.98 9.69
N THR A 269 8.79 7.36 10.15
CA THR A 269 8.03 6.57 11.11
C THR A 269 6.89 5.83 10.39
N PRO A 270 6.99 4.51 10.18
CA PRO A 270 5.90 3.73 9.58
C PRO A 270 4.67 3.70 10.48
N GLY A 271 3.49 3.80 9.87
CA GLY A 271 2.21 3.62 10.55
C GLY A 271 1.93 2.15 10.84
N ALA A 272 0.92 1.88 11.67
CA ALA A 272 0.61 0.52 12.15
C ALA A 272 0.28 -0.49 11.02
N SER A 273 -0.22 -0.02 9.87
CA SER A 273 -0.49 -0.89 8.72
C SER A 273 0.75 -1.16 7.85
N GLY A 274 1.83 -0.42 8.04
CA GLY A 274 3.02 -0.50 7.19
C GLY A 274 2.82 0.01 5.75
N ALA A 275 1.66 0.56 5.40
CA ALA A 275 1.39 1.07 4.06
C ALA A 275 1.65 2.59 3.94
N VAL A 276 1.51 3.30 5.05
CA VAL A 276 1.70 4.76 5.15
C VAL A 276 2.63 5.06 6.30
N GLY A 277 3.31 6.20 6.24
CA GLY A 277 4.18 6.70 7.29
C GLY A 277 4.05 8.21 7.48
N LYS A 278 4.84 8.69 8.43
CA LYS A 278 5.03 10.10 8.70
C LYS A 278 6.51 10.45 8.74
N ALA A 279 6.83 11.67 8.33
CA ALA A 279 8.15 12.28 8.41
C ALA A 279 7.97 13.81 8.34
N ALA A 280 9.00 14.55 8.72
CA ALA A 280 9.13 15.98 8.45
C ALA A 280 10.49 16.23 7.78
N GLY A 281 10.55 17.32 7.04
CA GLY A 281 11.73 17.70 6.29
C GLY A 281 11.64 19.13 5.80
N ARG A 282 12.56 19.48 4.92
CA ARG A 282 12.63 20.77 4.25
C ARG A 282 12.57 20.60 2.74
N VAL A 283 12.00 21.60 2.08
CA VAL A 283 11.90 21.69 0.63
C VAL A 283 12.39 23.06 0.21
N LEU A 284 13.20 23.11 -0.84
CA LEU A 284 13.63 24.36 -1.45
C LEU A 284 12.56 24.85 -2.43
N LEU A 285 11.88 25.95 -2.10
CA LEU A 285 10.96 26.66 -3.00
C LEU A 285 11.72 27.78 -3.73
N PRO A 286 11.15 28.35 -4.81
CA PRO A 286 11.70 29.53 -5.46
C PRO A 286 11.93 30.71 -4.48
N ASP A 287 11.03 30.86 -3.50
CA ASP A 287 11.06 31.94 -2.50
C ASP A 287 11.83 31.55 -1.21
N GLY A 288 12.62 30.46 -1.25
CA GLY A 288 13.45 29.96 -0.16
C GLY A 288 12.96 28.65 0.47
N GLU A 289 13.56 28.24 1.59
CA GLU A 289 13.21 26.97 2.24
C GLU A 289 11.83 26.98 2.90
N ALA A 290 11.12 25.85 2.85
CA ALA A 290 9.87 25.61 3.56
C ALA A 290 9.89 24.27 4.27
N VAL A 291 9.11 24.14 5.34
CA VAL A 291 9.01 22.90 6.11
C VAL A 291 7.94 22.02 5.48
N VAL A 292 8.30 20.82 5.05
CA VAL A 292 7.33 19.83 4.56
C VAL A 292 6.97 18.84 5.67
N ARG A 293 5.67 18.61 5.85
CA ARG A 293 5.15 17.59 6.79
C ARG A 293 4.40 16.49 6.04
N PHE A 294 4.90 15.27 6.18
CA PHE A 294 4.29 14.04 5.72
C PHE A 294 3.59 13.38 6.90
N GLN A 295 2.25 13.29 6.91
CA GLN A 295 1.49 12.75 8.06
C GLN A 295 0.89 11.37 7.82
N ARG A 296 0.39 11.11 6.61
CA ARG A 296 -0.25 9.86 6.22
C ARG A 296 0.00 9.58 4.75
N VAL A 297 1.28 9.50 4.42
CA VAL A 297 1.80 9.43 3.06
C VAL A 297 2.27 8.00 2.79
N PRO A 298 2.11 7.44 1.57
CA PRO A 298 2.65 6.13 1.23
C PRO A 298 4.15 6.06 1.56
N LEU A 299 4.59 4.96 2.17
CA LEU A 299 6.02 4.78 2.48
C LEU A 299 6.89 4.82 1.23
N ASP A 300 6.36 4.34 0.11
CA ASP A 300 7.00 4.44 -1.19
C ASP A 300 7.43 5.90 -1.49
N LEU A 301 6.57 6.91 -1.24
CA LEU A 301 6.97 8.32 -1.45
C LEU A 301 8.09 8.76 -0.50
N LEU A 302 7.97 8.41 0.79
CA LEU A 302 8.94 8.83 1.81
C LEU A 302 10.34 8.27 1.55
N VAL A 303 10.42 7.00 1.16
CA VAL A 303 11.69 6.35 0.84
C VAL A 303 12.32 6.93 -0.42
N ASN A 304 11.52 7.24 -1.44
CA ASN A 304 12.06 7.93 -2.61
C ASN A 304 12.59 9.33 -2.25
N VAL A 305 11.91 10.10 -1.39
CA VAL A 305 12.43 11.41 -0.94
C VAL A 305 13.73 11.23 -0.14
N ARG A 306 13.80 10.23 0.76
CA ARG A 306 15.02 9.89 1.51
C ARG A 306 16.21 9.63 0.59
N ASP A 307 16.01 8.82 -0.45
CA ASP A 307 17.11 8.26 -1.23
C ASP A 307 17.48 9.11 -2.45
N THR A 308 16.52 9.89 -2.98
CA THR A 308 16.74 10.75 -4.15
C THR A 308 16.91 12.22 -3.80
N GLN A 309 16.55 12.63 -2.58
CA GLN A 309 16.48 14.02 -2.13
C GLN A 309 15.61 14.92 -3.03
N ARG A 310 14.61 14.32 -3.66
CA ARG A 310 13.70 14.98 -4.61
C ARG A 310 12.27 14.74 -4.20
N LEU A 311 11.46 15.79 -4.27
CA LEU A 311 10.02 15.75 -4.10
C LEU A 311 9.38 16.31 -5.36
N TRP A 312 8.59 15.49 -6.05
CA TRP A 312 7.80 15.95 -7.18
C TRP A 312 6.41 16.34 -6.69
N VAL A 313 6.02 17.57 -6.98
CA VAL A 313 4.69 18.11 -6.66
C VAL A 313 3.92 18.41 -7.93
N LEU A 314 2.60 18.39 -7.84
CA LEU A 314 1.72 18.90 -8.87
C LEU A 314 1.43 20.38 -8.60
N GLY A 315 1.63 21.20 -9.62
CA GLY A 315 1.37 22.64 -9.58
C GLY A 315 2.46 23.45 -8.90
N ALA A 316 2.21 24.77 -8.77
CA ALA A 316 3.12 25.68 -8.09
C ALA A 316 2.97 25.53 -6.56
N PRO A 317 4.02 25.12 -5.83
CA PRO A 317 3.97 24.94 -4.39
C PRO A 317 3.96 26.30 -3.66
N GLU A 318 2.95 26.50 -2.80
CA GLU A 318 2.84 27.67 -1.93
C GLU A 318 2.99 27.25 -0.47
N ARG A 319 3.66 28.10 0.34
CA ARG A 319 3.74 27.90 1.80
C ARG A 319 2.34 27.96 2.43
N GLY A 320 2.13 27.14 3.45
CA GLY A 320 0.86 27.01 4.17
C GLY A 320 -0.22 26.19 3.47
N ARG A 321 0.01 25.68 2.26
CA ARG A 321 -0.98 24.89 1.49
C ARG A 321 -0.65 23.41 1.43
N ARG A 322 -1.71 22.61 1.26
CA ARG A 322 -1.58 21.19 0.93
C ARG A 322 -1.38 21.06 -0.57
N VAL A 323 -0.34 20.35 -0.96
CA VAL A 323 -0.05 20.04 -2.36
C VAL A 323 -0.10 18.53 -2.58
N VAL A 324 -0.33 18.13 -3.83
CA VAL A 324 -0.23 16.72 -4.21
C VAL A 324 1.21 16.45 -4.60
N ALA A 325 1.83 15.48 -3.95
CA ALA A 325 3.17 15.01 -4.25
C ALA A 325 3.16 13.55 -4.70
N GLY A 326 4.15 13.16 -5.49
CA GLY A 326 4.25 11.82 -6.04
C GLY A 326 5.58 11.56 -6.73
N LEU A 327 5.55 10.59 -7.64
CA LEU A 327 6.69 10.20 -8.46
C LEU A 327 6.22 10.11 -9.93
N PRO A 328 6.73 10.95 -10.85
CA PRO A 328 6.35 10.91 -12.25
C PRO A 328 6.65 9.54 -12.86
N GLY A 329 5.69 8.90 -13.53
CA GLY A 329 5.83 7.54 -14.03
C GLY A 329 5.52 6.44 -13.01
N TYR A 330 5.26 6.73 -11.74
CA TYR A 330 5.10 5.69 -10.72
C TYR A 330 3.72 5.76 -10.05
N PRO A 331 3.18 4.62 -9.58
CA PRO A 331 1.86 4.56 -8.94
C PRO A 331 1.93 5.05 -7.49
N VAL A 332 2.43 6.28 -7.28
CA VAL A 332 2.66 6.89 -5.97
C VAL A 332 2.17 8.33 -5.99
N LEU A 333 1.13 8.62 -5.21
CA LEU A 333 0.57 9.96 -5.01
C LEU A 333 0.13 10.12 -3.55
N ALA A 334 0.26 11.34 -3.02
CA ALA A 334 -0.16 11.69 -1.68
C ALA A 334 -0.41 13.18 -1.52
N LEU A 335 -1.18 13.55 -0.50
CA LEU A 335 -1.27 14.94 -0.04
C LEU A 335 -0.17 15.21 0.99
N VAL A 336 0.60 16.26 0.78
CA VAL A 336 1.64 16.74 1.69
C VAL A 336 1.35 18.18 2.10
N ASN A 337 1.82 18.57 3.29
CA ASN A 337 1.60 19.92 3.81
C ASN A 337 2.91 20.69 3.78
N LEU A 338 2.96 21.77 2.99
CA LEU A 338 4.06 22.72 2.98
C LEU A 338 3.73 23.83 3.98
N ARG A 339 4.60 24.03 4.97
CA ARG A 339 4.48 25.07 5.99
C ARG A 339 5.58 26.10 5.79
#